data_AF-A0A2W4NMP1-F1
#
_entry.id   AF-A0A2W4NMP1-F1
#
_cell.length_a   1.000
_cell.length_b   1.000
_cell.length_c   1.000
_cell.angle_alpha   90.00
_cell.angle_beta   90.00
_cell.angle_gamma   90.00
#
_symmetry.space_group_name_H-M   'P 1'
#
loop_
_entity.id
_entity.type
_entity.pdbx_description
1 polymer ?
#
loop_
_entity_poly.entity_id
_entity_poly.type
_entity_poly.pdbx_seq_one_letter_code
_entity_poly.pdbx_strand_id
1 'polypeptide(L)'
;RIVNAYATALELAYLAAPWWTPMPMSSYSLSLRLLDSSGYWDPDVIADEWHMFIKAFFQRDGQVKLERVFLPFLADATTGETLFDAFRNRYLQSLRHAWGSKEVGYMVAKMLEHPEIPFSTSYHILFRISHDILLAGAGWIIMTVGSQLPLVLNPALLEEMMTMGFANPTFALLQIAFGLVSILGIVFWYQDVIVRPPRPRPATFTERVLTLLSFPLLPLLTLIVVALPTLQAQTRLLAGVPLQFRVTKKL
;
A
#
# COMPACT_ATOMS: atom_id res chain seq x y z
N ARG A 1 3.36 11.16 9.32
CA ARG A 1 1.97 11.57 9.62
C ARG A 1 1.28 12.20 8.40
N ILE A 2 1.95 12.97 7.54
CA ILE A 2 1.38 13.47 6.26
C ILE A 2 0.90 12.33 5.34
N VAL A 3 1.64 11.21 5.33
CA VAL A 3 1.24 9.97 4.63
C VAL A 3 -0.14 9.48 5.06
N ASN A 4 -0.60 9.80 6.28
CA ASN A 4 -1.87 9.29 6.80
C ASN A 4 -3.05 9.90 6.06
N ALA A 5 -3.13 11.23 5.88
CA ALA A 5 -4.24 11.81 5.13
C ALA A 5 -4.28 11.36 3.67
N TYR A 6 -3.12 11.24 3.02
CA TYR A 6 -3.02 10.72 1.65
C TYR A 6 -3.46 9.26 1.55
N ALA A 7 -2.96 8.40 2.44
CA ALA A 7 -3.34 6.99 2.47
C ALA A 7 -4.83 6.84 2.83
N THR A 8 -5.33 7.60 3.80
CA THR A 8 -6.76 7.61 4.16
C THR A 8 -7.63 8.07 3.00
N ALA A 9 -7.25 9.12 2.26
CA ALA A 9 -8.00 9.56 1.10
C ALA A 9 -8.03 8.49 -0.01
N LEU A 10 -6.90 7.82 -0.25
CA LEU A 10 -6.82 6.73 -1.22
C LEU A 10 -7.69 5.53 -0.80
N GLU A 11 -7.59 5.10 0.45
CA GLU A 11 -8.39 3.99 0.97
C GLU A 11 -9.88 4.33 0.99
N LEU A 12 -10.26 5.56 1.36
CA LEU A 12 -11.65 6.02 1.27
C LEU A 12 -12.15 6.02 -0.17
N ALA A 13 -11.32 6.44 -1.14
CA ALA A 13 -11.66 6.37 -2.55
C ALA A 13 -11.88 4.92 -3.01
N TYR A 14 -11.02 3.98 -2.59
CA TYR A 14 -11.19 2.55 -2.87
C TYR A 14 -12.44 1.96 -2.23
N LEU A 15 -12.75 2.35 -0.98
CA LEU A 15 -13.96 1.90 -0.30
C LEU A 15 -15.22 2.52 -0.91
N ALA A 16 -15.18 3.78 -1.36
CA ALA A 16 -16.32 4.46 -1.97
C ALA A 16 -16.58 4.04 -3.43
N ALA A 17 -15.57 3.52 -4.12
CA ALA A 17 -15.70 3.08 -5.51
C ALA A 17 -16.60 1.83 -5.65
N PRO A 18 -17.75 1.92 -6.35
CA PRO A 18 -18.68 0.79 -6.48
C PRO A 18 -18.15 -0.32 -7.39
N TRP A 19 -17.24 0.02 -8.30
CA TRP A 19 -16.61 -0.88 -9.27
C TRP A 19 -15.35 -1.55 -8.73
N TRP A 20 -14.87 -1.16 -7.56
CA TRP A 20 -13.66 -1.68 -6.96
C TRP A 20 -13.98 -2.69 -5.85
N THR A 21 -13.28 -3.82 -5.85
CA THR A 21 -13.48 -4.87 -4.83
C THR A 21 -12.66 -4.53 -3.60
N PRO A 22 -13.29 -4.23 -2.45
CA PRO A 22 -12.55 -3.91 -1.24
C PRO A 22 -12.08 -5.21 -0.58
N MET A 23 -10.96 -5.14 0.12
CA MET A 23 -10.39 -6.23 0.91
C MET A 23 -10.37 -5.82 2.38
N PRO A 24 -10.58 -6.74 3.33
CA PRO A 24 -10.50 -6.40 4.75
C PRO A 24 -9.07 -6.04 5.12
N MET A 25 -8.92 -5.08 6.05
CA MET A 25 -7.61 -4.65 6.53
C MET A 25 -7.71 -4.21 7.98
N SER A 26 -6.90 -4.80 8.87
CA SER A 26 -6.77 -4.49 10.30
C SER A 26 -8.03 -4.68 11.17
N SER A 27 -9.17 -4.09 10.79
CA SER A 27 -10.40 -4.06 11.57
C SER A 27 -11.57 -4.54 10.71
N TYR A 28 -12.00 -5.77 10.93
CA TYR A 28 -13.15 -6.37 10.27
C TYR A 28 -13.92 -7.25 11.25
N SER A 29 -15.14 -7.60 10.88
CA SER A 29 -15.94 -8.57 11.61
C SER A 29 -16.53 -9.58 10.64
N LEU A 30 -16.75 -10.80 11.12
CA LEU A 30 -17.43 -11.85 10.38
C LEU A 30 -18.32 -12.63 11.33
N SER A 31 -19.42 -13.18 10.83
CA SER A 31 -20.30 -14.01 11.66
C SER A 31 -19.59 -15.28 12.11
N LEU A 32 -19.89 -15.73 13.34
CA LEU A 32 -19.34 -16.99 13.88
C LEU A 32 -19.64 -18.18 12.95
N ARG A 33 -20.83 -18.21 12.33
CA ARG A 33 -21.21 -19.25 11.37
C ARG A 33 -20.34 -19.25 10.12
N LEU A 34 -19.94 -18.07 9.62
CA LEU A 34 -19.03 -17.98 8.49
C LEU A 34 -17.64 -18.47 8.88
N LEU A 35 -17.12 -17.97 10.02
CA LEU A 35 -15.83 -18.38 10.57
C LEU A 35 -15.71 -19.90 10.74
N ASP A 36 -16.71 -20.51 11.40
CA ASP A 36 -16.76 -21.95 11.65
C ASP A 36 -16.82 -22.74 10.35
N SER A 37 -17.69 -22.34 9.42
CA SER A 37 -17.79 -23.01 8.11
C SER A 37 -16.52 -22.92 7.27
N SER A 38 -15.69 -21.89 7.50
CA SER A 38 -14.45 -21.62 6.76
C SER A 38 -13.20 -22.22 7.40
N GLY A 39 -13.35 -22.99 8.48
CA GLY A 39 -12.25 -23.70 9.12
C GLY A 39 -11.28 -22.78 9.88
N TYR A 40 -11.76 -21.64 10.38
CA TYR A 40 -10.99 -20.69 11.20
C TYR A 40 -9.73 -20.14 10.50
N TRP A 41 -8.92 -19.36 11.23
CA TRP A 41 -7.65 -18.81 10.74
C TRP A 41 -6.56 -19.87 10.69
N ASP A 42 -5.75 -19.84 9.63
CA ASP A 42 -4.59 -20.72 9.52
C ASP A 42 -3.40 -20.13 10.30
N PRO A 43 -2.81 -20.89 11.25
CA PRO A 43 -1.83 -20.36 12.19
C PRO A 43 -0.47 -20.03 11.55
N ASP A 44 -0.20 -20.54 10.35
CA ASP A 44 1.05 -20.37 9.61
C ASP A 44 0.98 -19.27 8.53
N VAL A 45 -0.14 -18.55 8.44
CA VAL A 45 -0.35 -17.46 7.48
C VAL A 45 -0.09 -16.10 8.12
N ILE A 46 0.79 -15.32 7.51
CA ILE A 46 1.17 -13.97 7.98
C ILE A 46 0.15 -12.90 7.58
N ALA A 47 -0.46 -13.03 6.39
CA ALA A 47 -1.46 -12.11 5.85
C ALA A 47 -2.86 -12.66 6.13
N ASP A 48 -3.20 -12.80 7.41
CA ASP A 48 -4.36 -13.54 7.90
C ASP A 48 -5.68 -12.94 7.45
N GLU A 49 -5.79 -11.61 7.29
CA GLU A 49 -7.08 -10.99 6.93
C GLU A 49 -7.51 -11.29 5.49
N TRP A 50 -6.60 -11.11 4.53
CA TRP A 50 -6.88 -11.42 3.12
C TRP A 50 -7.05 -12.91 2.91
N HIS A 51 -6.22 -13.70 3.60
CA HIS A 51 -6.32 -15.15 3.54
C HIS A 51 -7.66 -15.67 4.05
N MET A 52 -8.11 -15.18 5.21
CA MET A 52 -9.42 -15.53 5.78
C MET A 52 -10.56 -15.11 4.84
N PHE A 53 -10.46 -13.95 4.19
CA PHE A 53 -11.44 -13.50 3.21
C PHE A 53 -11.52 -14.43 2.00
N ILE A 54 -10.38 -14.80 1.42
CA ILE A 54 -10.32 -15.71 0.26
C ILE A 54 -10.87 -17.08 0.65
N LYS A 55 -10.47 -17.63 1.81
CA LYS A 55 -11.02 -18.87 2.36
C LYS A 55 -12.55 -18.83 2.44
N ALA A 56 -13.08 -17.78 3.07
CA ALA A 56 -14.51 -17.63 3.25
C ALA A 56 -15.25 -17.47 1.92
N PHE A 57 -14.66 -16.74 0.97
CA PHE A 57 -15.21 -16.53 -0.36
C PHE A 57 -15.41 -17.84 -1.11
N PHE A 58 -14.38 -18.69 -1.19
CA PHE A 58 -14.50 -19.99 -1.86
C PHE A 58 -15.40 -20.97 -1.10
N GLN A 59 -15.37 -20.95 0.23
CA GLN A 59 -16.25 -21.80 1.05
C GLN A 59 -17.75 -21.49 0.89
N ARG A 60 -18.09 -20.30 0.39
CA ARG A 60 -19.47 -19.84 0.17
C ARG A 60 -19.73 -19.57 -1.31
N ASP A 61 -19.13 -20.35 -2.20
CA ASP A 61 -19.40 -20.32 -3.64
C ASP A 61 -19.26 -18.92 -4.26
N GLY A 62 -18.30 -18.13 -3.76
CA GLY A 62 -18.03 -16.77 -4.22
C GLY A 62 -19.05 -15.71 -3.77
N GLN A 63 -19.88 -16.02 -2.76
CA GLN A 63 -20.94 -15.12 -2.30
C GLN A 63 -20.53 -14.19 -1.15
N VAL A 64 -19.35 -14.38 -0.55
CA VAL A 64 -18.87 -13.48 0.50
C VAL A 64 -18.59 -12.11 -0.10
N LYS A 65 -19.18 -11.09 0.52
CA LYS A 65 -18.96 -9.68 0.17
C LYS A 65 -18.51 -8.93 1.42
N LEU A 66 -17.66 -7.94 1.22
CA LEU A 66 -17.27 -7.02 2.28
C LEU A 66 -18.22 -5.82 2.28
N GLU A 67 -18.83 -5.59 3.43
CA GLU A 67 -19.62 -4.39 3.70
C GLU A 67 -18.73 -3.32 4.34
N ARG A 68 -18.71 -2.13 3.75
CA ARG A 68 -17.86 -1.03 4.21
C ARG A 68 -18.58 -0.29 5.32
N VAL A 69 -17.90 -0.08 6.44
CA VAL A 69 -18.42 0.75 7.54
C VAL A 69 -17.48 1.94 7.70
N PHE A 70 -17.97 3.14 7.35
CA PHE A 70 -17.19 4.38 7.36
C PHE A 70 -17.12 4.97 8.78
N LEU A 71 -16.36 4.33 9.65
CA LEU A 71 -16.08 4.81 11.01
C LEU A 71 -14.68 5.43 11.10
N PRO A 72 -14.46 6.39 12.01
CA PRO A 72 -13.12 6.87 12.33
C PRO A 72 -12.21 5.70 12.74
N PHE A 73 -11.06 5.58 12.09
CA PHE A 73 -10.05 4.58 12.41
C PHE A 73 -8.83 5.26 13.00
N LEU A 74 -8.39 4.76 14.16
CA LEU A 74 -7.19 5.20 14.83
C LEU A 74 -6.15 4.08 14.76
N ALA A 75 -4.96 4.42 14.28
CA ALA A 75 -3.82 3.51 14.25
C ALA A 75 -2.60 4.17 14.86
N ASP A 76 -1.87 3.38 15.65
CA ASP A 76 -0.58 3.78 16.16
C ASP A 76 0.50 3.57 15.10
N ALA A 77 1.37 4.56 14.97
CA ALA A 77 2.55 4.44 14.13
C ALA A 77 3.52 3.44 14.77
N THR A 78 4.21 2.66 13.95
CA THR A 78 5.31 1.82 14.44
C THR A 78 6.43 2.67 15.00
N THR A 79 6.80 2.42 16.25
CA THR A 79 7.80 3.16 17.02
C THR A 79 9.02 2.29 17.34
N GLY A 80 10.00 2.88 17.99
CA GLY A 80 11.20 2.22 18.51
C GLY A 80 11.87 3.08 19.59
N GLU A 81 12.75 2.48 20.39
CA GLU A 81 13.50 3.18 21.44
C GLU A 81 14.43 4.24 20.83
N THR A 82 14.98 3.96 19.65
CA THR A 82 15.78 4.88 18.85
C THR A 82 15.18 5.11 17.46
N LEU A 83 15.66 6.14 16.75
CA LEU A 83 15.27 6.37 15.36
C LEU A 83 15.60 5.18 14.46
N PHE A 84 16.77 4.57 14.66
CA PHE A 84 17.17 3.37 13.92
C PHE A 84 16.24 2.20 14.19
N ASP A 85 15.86 1.99 15.45
CA ASP A 85 14.89 0.95 15.82
C ASP A 85 13.52 1.21 15.20
N ALA A 86 13.06 2.47 15.17
CA ALA A 86 11.80 2.82 14.51
C ALA A 86 11.84 2.49 13.00
N PHE A 87 12.94 2.82 12.32
CA PHE A 87 13.13 2.45 10.91
C PHE A 87 13.16 0.95 10.70
N ARG A 88 13.92 0.22 11.51
CA ARG A 88 14.01 -1.24 11.46
C ARG A 88 12.65 -1.90 11.71
N ASN A 89 11.91 -1.44 12.73
CA ASN A 89 10.59 -1.97 13.06
C ASN A 89 9.59 -1.70 11.93
N ARG A 90 9.61 -0.49 11.36
CA ARG A 90 8.75 -0.17 10.21
C ARG A 90 9.10 -1.00 8.98
N TYR A 91 10.38 -1.19 8.69
CA TYR A 91 10.85 -2.05 7.60
C TYR A 91 10.34 -3.50 7.78
N LEU A 92 10.52 -4.07 8.97
CA LEU A 92 10.07 -5.43 9.28
C LEU A 92 8.53 -5.57 9.24
N GLN A 93 7.80 -4.53 9.63
CA GLN A 93 6.35 -4.48 9.49
C GLN A 93 5.95 -4.52 8.01
N SER A 94 6.53 -3.65 7.17
CA SER A 94 6.25 -3.64 5.73
C SER A 94 6.63 -4.96 5.06
N LEU A 95 7.74 -5.58 5.47
CA LEU A 95 8.16 -6.90 4.97
C LEU A 95 7.11 -7.98 5.26
N ARG A 96 6.49 -7.95 6.45
CA ARG A 96 5.41 -8.89 6.79
C ARG A 96 4.13 -8.61 6.01
N HIS A 97 3.75 -7.36 5.85
CA HIS A 97 2.58 -7.02 5.03
C HIS A 97 2.78 -7.44 3.56
N ALA A 98 3.97 -7.18 3.01
CA ALA A 98 4.31 -7.59 1.66
C ALA A 98 4.44 -9.11 1.47
N TRP A 99 4.62 -9.87 2.56
CA TRP A 99 4.52 -11.33 2.52
C TRP A 99 3.14 -11.82 2.06
N GLY A 100 2.11 -10.98 2.18
CA GLY A 100 0.80 -11.18 1.55
C GLY A 100 0.86 -11.34 0.02
N SER A 101 2.00 -11.11 -0.62
CA SER A 101 2.25 -11.54 -2.01
C SER A 101 1.94 -13.02 -2.26
N LYS A 102 2.05 -13.88 -1.23
CA LYS A 102 1.66 -15.29 -1.28
C LYS A 102 0.17 -15.48 -1.61
N GLU A 103 -0.69 -14.51 -1.26
CA GLU A 103 -2.13 -14.59 -1.50
C GLU A 103 -2.50 -14.59 -2.99
N VAL A 104 -1.63 -14.08 -3.88
CA VAL A 104 -1.83 -14.22 -5.32
C VAL A 104 -1.81 -15.69 -5.72
N GLY A 105 -0.81 -16.43 -5.27
CA GLY A 105 -0.69 -17.86 -5.55
C GLY A 105 -1.80 -18.68 -4.89
N TYR A 106 -2.16 -18.33 -3.65
CA TYR A 106 -3.26 -18.96 -2.94
C TYR A 106 -4.61 -18.75 -3.64
N MET A 107 -4.89 -17.52 -4.07
CA MET A 107 -6.09 -17.18 -4.84
C MET A 107 -6.17 -18.00 -6.14
N VAL A 108 -5.06 -18.08 -6.89
CA VAL A 108 -5.00 -18.89 -8.13
C VAL A 108 -5.24 -20.37 -7.82
N ALA A 109 -4.61 -20.93 -6.78
CA ALA A 109 -4.83 -22.31 -6.38
C ALA A 109 -6.31 -22.57 -6.07
N LYS A 110 -6.96 -21.69 -5.30
CA LYS A 110 -8.38 -21.80 -4.99
C LYS A 110 -9.28 -21.69 -6.22
N MET A 111 -8.95 -20.81 -7.17
CA MET A 111 -9.67 -20.74 -8.46
C MET A 111 -9.59 -22.05 -9.26
N LEU A 112 -8.46 -22.75 -9.18
CA LEU A 112 -8.26 -24.04 -9.85
C LEU A 112 -8.95 -25.20 -9.10
N GLU A 113 -8.97 -25.15 -7.77
CA GLU A 113 -9.65 -26.15 -6.92
C GLU A 113 -11.17 -26.07 -7.01
N HIS A 114 -11.73 -24.89 -7.32
CA HIS A 114 -13.16 -24.60 -7.37
C HIS A 114 -13.64 -24.14 -8.75
N PRO A 115 -13.55 -24.98 -9.80
CA PRO A 115 -13.96 -24.63 -11.16
C PRO A 115 -15.47 -24.37 -11.31
N GLU A 116 -16.28 -24.79 -10.33
CA GLU A 116 -17.71 -24.49 -10.25
C GLU A 116 -18.02 -23.01 -10.05
N ILE A 117 -17.08 -22.24 -9.50
CA ILE A 117 -17.24 -20.80 -9.30
C ILE A 117 -16.85 -20.07 -10.60
N PRO A 118 -17.71 -19.17 -11.13
CA PRO A 118 -17.40 -18.43 -12.35
C PRO A 118 -16.08 -17.66 -12.26
N PHE A 119 -15.23 -17.80 -13.28
CA PHE A 119 -13.93 -17.13 -13.34
C PHE A 119 -14.04 -15.62 -13.14
N SER A 120 -15.05 -14.97 -13.71
CA SER A 120 -15.27 -13.52 -13.58
C SER A 120 -15.45 -13.07 -12.13
N THR A 121 -16.20 -13.84 -11.32
CA THR A 121 -16.44 -13.53 -9.91
C THR A 121 -15.14 -13.55 -9.11
N SER A 122 -14.31 -14.57 -9.33
CA SER A 122 -13.01 -14.72 -8.65
C SER A 122 -11.94 -13.78 -9.21
N TYR A 123 -11.98 -13.48 -10.51
CA TYR A 123 -10.99 -12.64 -11.19
C TYR A 123 -10.89 -11.23 -10.58
N HIS A 124 -12.00 -10.64 -10.14
CA HIS A 124 -11.96 -9.31 -9.51
C HIS A 124 -11.13 -9.28 -8.22
N ILE A 125 -11.18 -10.35 -7.43
CA ILE A 125 -10.35 -10.49 -6.21
C ILE A 125 -8.90 -10.71 -6.59
N LEU A 126 -8.62 -11.61 -7.54
CA LEU A 126 -7.27 -11.85 -8.03
C LEU A 126 -6.63 -10.56 -8.58
N PHE A 127 -7.38 -9.80 -9.37
CA PHE A 127 -6.94 -8.53 -9.92
C PHE A 127 -6.64 -7.51 -8.81
N ARG A 128 -7.54 -7.36 -7.82
CA ARG A 128 -7.35 -6.47 -6.67
C ARG A 128 -6.07 -6.79 -5.90
N ILE A 129 -5.88 -8.05 -5.51
CA ILE A 129 -4.71 -8.51 -4.75
C ILE A 129 -3.43 -8.25 -5.58
N SER A 130 -3.43 -8.68 -6.84
CA SER A 130 -2.28 -8.52 -7.74
C SER A 130 -1.92 -7.05 -7.98
N HIS A 131 -2.92 -6.20 -8.16
CA HIS A 131 -2.76 -4.75 -8.33
C HIS A 131 -2.05 -4.13 -7.13
N ASP A 132 -2.56 -4.36 -5.92
CA ASP A 132 -2.03 -3.72 -4.70
C ASP A 132 -0.57 -4.17 -4.44
N ILE A 133 -0.28 -5.46 -4.62
CA ILE A 133 1.07 -6.02 -4.44
C ILE A 133 2.04 -5.52 -5.52
N LEU A 134 1.59 -5.42 -6.77
CA LEU A 134 2.41 -4.91 -7.87
C LEU A 134 2.77 -3.44 -7.63
N LEU A 135 1.78 -2.61 -7.29
CA LEU A 135 1.99 -1.18 -7.07
C LEU A 135 2.90 -0.90 -5.87
N ALA A 136 2.75 -1.65 -4.78
CA ALA A 136 3.57 -1.48 -3.57
C ALA A 136 5.04 -1.90 -3.74
N GLY A 137 5.33 -2.76 -4.72
CA GLY A 137 6.67 -3.28 -5.00
C GLY A 137 7.27 -2.70 -6.29
N ALA A 138 7.23 -3.49 -7.36
CA ALA A 138 7.82 -3.14 -8.64
C ALA A 138 7.22 -1.86 -9.26
N GLY A 139 5.93 -1.59 -9.05
CA GLY A 139 5.25 -0.39 -9.54
C GLY A 139 5.92 0.89 -9.03
N TRP A 140 6.34 0.92 -7.76
CA TRP A 140 7.10 2.06 -7.23
C TRP A 140 8.41 2.27 -7.99
N ILE A 141 9.18 1.21 -8.27
CA ILE A 141 10.46 1.29 -9.00
C ILE A 141 10.25 1.74 -10.44
N ILE A 142 9.27 1.15 -11.13
CA ILE A 142 8.95 1.47 -12.52
C ILE A 142 8.54 2.94 -12.64
N MET A 143 7.66 3.42 -11.76
CA MET A 143 7.16 4.79 -11.82
C MET A 143 8.21 5.82 -11.41
N THR A 144 9.11 5.50 -10.49
CA THR A 144 10.10 6.47 -9.98
C THR A 144 11.43 6.40 -10.72
N VAL A 145 12.11 5.25 -10.73
CA VAL A 145 13.41 5.09 -11.38
C VAL A 145 13.23 4.79 -12.86
N GLY A 146 12.29 3.90 -13.19
CA GLY A 146 12.05 3.46 -14.57
C GLY A 146 11.64 4.61 -15.49
N SER A 147 10.83 5.54 -15.01
CA SER A 147 10.40 6.73 -15.77
C SER A 147 11.55 7.68 -16.13
N GLN A 148 12.67 7.64 -15.39
CA GLN A 148 13.84 8.49 -15.64
C GLN A 148 14.86 7.83 -16.58
N LEU A 149 14.82 6.50 -16.74
CA LEU A 149 15.80 5.76 -17.53
C LEU A 149 15.96 6.27 -18.97
N PRO A 150 14.89 6.60 -19.73
CA PRO A 150 15.06 7.10 -21.10
C PRO A 150 15.90 8.38 -21.18
N LEU A 151 15.71 9.30 -20.22
CA LEU A 151 16.44 10.58 -20.15
C LEU A 151 17.89 10.39 -19.71
N VAL A 152 18.13 9.47 -18.77
CA VAL A 152 19.49 9.15 -18.28
C VAL A 152 20.30 8.41 -19.35
N LEU A 153 19.68 7.46 -20.06
CA LEU A 153 20.35 6.66 -21.08
C LEU A 153 20.53 7.42 -22.40
N ASN A 154 19.68 8.41 -22.69
CA ASN A 154 19.78 9.24 -23.90
C ASN A 154 19.71 10.74 -23.53
N PRO A 155 20.84 11.35 -23.13
CA PRO A 155 20.88 12.75 -22.71
C PRO A 155 20.40 13.74 -23.78
N ALA A 156 20.53 13.40 -25.07
CA ALA A 156 20.03 14.20 -26.18
C ALA A 156 18.51 14.47 -26.09
N LEU A 157 17.74 13.52 -25.57
CA LEU A 157 16.29 13.70 -25.35
C LEU A 157 16.01 14.77 -24.30
N LEU A 158 16.85 14.85 -23.26
CA LEU A 158 16.72 15.87 -22.23
C LEU A 158 17.06 17.26 -22.80
N GLU A 159 18.11 17.37 -23.61
CA GLU A 159 18.49 18.62 -24.28
C GLU A 159 17.39 19.11 -25.23
N GLU A 160 16.86 18.24 -26.08
CA GLU A 160 15.73 18.55 -26.97
C GLU A 160 14.50 18.99 -26.17
N MET A 161 14.15 18.24 -25.13
CA MET A 161 13.00 18.56 -24.28
C MET A 161 13.15 19.93 -23.59
N MET A 162 14.35 20.26 -23.10
CA MET A 162 14.64 21.53 -22.42
C MET A 162 14.69 22.71 -23.39
N THR A 163 15.20 22.52 -24.60
CA THR A 163 15.29 23.58 -25.63
C THR A 163 13.92 23.89 -26.24
N MET A 164 13.12 22.88 -26.54
CA MET A 164 11.75 23.06 -27.04
C MET A 164 10.80 23.59 -25.95
N GLY A 165 11.10 23.32 -24.67
CA GLY A 165 10.28 23.75 -23.53
C GLY A 165 8.82 23.30 -23.69
N PHE A 166 7.87 24.22 -23.50
CA PHE A 166 6.44 23.92 -23.59
C PHE A 166 5.94 23.51 -24.99
N ALA A 167 6.74 23.68 -26.05
CA ALA A 167 6.40 23.15 -27.37
C ALA A 167 6.55 21.62 -27.43
N ASN A 168 7.35 21.03 -26.53
CA ASN A 168 7.45 19.58 -26.39
C ASN A 168 6.27 19.06 -25.54
N PRO A 169 5.44 18.13 -26.06
CA PRO A 169 4.26 17.65 -25.34
C PRO A 169 4.62 16.89 -24.06
N THR A 170 5.75 16.17 -24.05
CA THR A 170 6.23 15.45 -22.85
C THR A 170 6.64 16.44 -21.76
N PHE A 171 7.39 17.50 -22.11
CA PHE A 171 7.75 18.54 -21.16
C PHE A 171 6.51 19.22 -20.58
N ALA A 172 5.57 19.63 -21.44
CA ALA A 172 4.33 20.26 -21.01
C ALA A 172 3.53 19.36 -20.05
N LEU A 173 3.39 18.07 -20.37
CA LEU A 173 2.71 17.09 -19.50
C LEU A 173 3.43 16.93 -18.16
N LEU A 174 4.77 16.85 -18.14
CA LEU A 174 5.55 16.75 -16.91
C LEU A 174 5.38 18.01 -16.03
N GLN A 175 5.40 19.21 -16.63
CA GLN A 175 5.18 20.46 -15.89
C GLN A 175 3.75 20.55 -15.33
N ILE A 176 2.73 20.16 -16.11
CA ILE A 176 1.34 20.11 -15.66
C ILE A 176 1.18 19.09 -14.53
N ALA A 177 1.73 17.90 -14.68
CA ALA A 177 1.69 16.86 -13.66
C ALA A 177 2.39 17.31 -12.37
N PHE A 178 3.56 17.95 -12.48
CA PHE A 178 4.27 18.52 -11.34
C PHE A 178 3.43 19.58 -10.61
N GLY A 179 2.80 20.48 -11.37
CA GLY A 179 1.89 21.49 -10.81
C GLY A 179 0.70 20.86 -10.10
N LEU A 180 0.04 19.88 -10.71
CA LEU A 180 -1.09 19.16 -10.13
C LEU A 180 -0.70 18.42 -8.84
N VAL A 181 0.40 17.67 -8.86
CA VAL A 181 0.91 16.95 -7.68
C VAL A 181 1.28 17.92 -6.56
N SER A 182 1.88 19.07 -6.89
CA SER A 182 2.24 20.08 -5.89
C SER A 182 1.00 20.71 -5.25
N ILE A 183 -0.01 21.08 -6.06
CA ILE A 183 -1.27 21.66 -5.57
C ILE A 183 -2.01 20.65 -4.69
N LEU A 184 -2.19 19.42 -5.17
CA LEU A 184 -2.82 18.35 -4.38
C LEU A 184 -2.02 18.08 -3.10
N GLY A 185 -0.68 18.09 -3.18
CA GLY A 185 0.23 17.98 -2.04
C GLY A 185 -0.07 18.97 -0.94
N ILE A 186 -0.23 20.24 -1.31
CA ILE A 186 -0.56 21.33 -0.39
C ILE A 186 -1.98 21.16 0.17
N VAL A 187 -2.96 20.83 -0.67
CA VAL A 187 -4.37 20.64 -0.25
C VAL A 187 -4.49 19.52 0.77
N PHE A 188 -3.93 18.35 0.49
CA PHE A 188 -3.97 17.20 1.40
C PHE A 188 -3.16 17.45 2.67
N TRP A 189 -2.03 18.15 2.59
CA TRP A 189 -1.29 18.55 3.77
C TRP A 189 -2.10 19.51 4.66
N TYR A 190 -2.76 20.49 4.06
CA TYR A 190 -3.61 21.43 4.79
C TYR A 190 -4.78 20.71 5.46
N GLN A 191 -5.45 19.81 4.75
CA GLN A 191 -6.49 18.95 5.33
C GLN A 191 -5.96 18.12 6.50
N ASP A 192 -4.81 17.45 6.34
CA ASP A 192 -4.14 16.70 7.40
C ASP A 192 -3.87 17.56 8.64
N VAL A 193 -3.44 18.81 8.45
CA VAL A 193 -3.16 19.72 9.57
C VAL A 193 -4.43 20.10 10.33
N ILE A 194 -5.56 20.34 9.63
CA ILE A 194 -6.83 20.72 10.27
C ILE A 194 -7.43 19.57 11.07
N VAL A 195 -7.38 18.33 10.56
CA VAL A 195 -8.00 17.17 11.21
C VAL A 195 -7.18 16.61 12.38
N ARG A 196 -5.94 17.10 12.56
CA ARG A 196 -5.10 16.65 13.68
C ARG A 196 -5.74 17.05 15.01
N PRO A 197 -5.70 16.16 16.01
CA PRO A 197 -6.05 16.52 17.38
C PRO A 197 -5.23 17.73 17.86
N PRO A 198 -5.78 18.59 18.74
CA PRO A 198 -5.04 19.70 19.34
C PRO A 198 -3.73 19.21 19.96
N ARG A 199 -2.63 19.92 19.68
CA ARG A 199 -1.35 19.57 20.29
C ARG A 199 -1.37 19.98 21.77
N PRO A 200 -0.85 19.15 22.69
CA PRO A 200 -0.73 19.52 24.10
C PRO A 200 0.27 20.65 24.33
N ARG A 201 1.23 20.83 23.41
CA ARG A 201 2.21 21.92 23.42
C ARG A 201 2.43 22.49 22.02
N PRO A 202 2.79 23.78 21.90
CA PRO A 202 3.20 24.36 20.62
C PRO A 202 4.31 23.53 19.95
N ALA A 203 4.24 23.44 18.62
CA ALA A 203 5.28 22.74 17.85
C ALA A 203 6.61 23.48 17.96
N THR A 204 7.66 22.75 18.34
CA THR A 204 9.03 23.30 18.41
C THR A 204 9.56 23.62 17.02
N PHE A 205 10.60 24.45 16.93
CA PHE A 205 11.23 24.78 15.66
C PHE A 205 11.70 23.51 14.91
N THR A 206 12.37 22.60 15.62
CA THR A 206 12.82 21.31 15.07
C THR A 206 11.66 20.48 14.53
N GLU A 207 10.53 20.40 15.25
CA GLU A 207 9.36 19.65 14.78
C GLU A 207 8.77 20.24 13.49
N ARG A 208 8.77 21.57 13.34
CA ARG A 208 8.32 22.25 12.12
C ARG A 208 9.26 21.96 10.95
N VAL A 209 10.57 22.09 11.18
CA VAL A 209 11.59 21.79 10.16
C VAL A 209 11.54 20.33 9.74
N LEU A 210 11.47 19.38 10.68
CA LEU A 210 11.33 17.95 10.36
C LEU A 210 10.04 17.64 9.61
N THR A 211 8.94 18.33 9.93
CA THR A 211 7.69 18.19 9.17
C THR A 211 7.86 18.67 7.74
N LEU A 212 8.53 19.79 7.51
CA LEU A 212 8.80 20.32 6.17
C LEU A 212 9.76 19.41 5.39
N LEU A 213 10.85 18.97 6.02
CA LEU A 213 11.81 18.04 5.43
C LEU A 213 11.18 16.67 5.12
N SER A 214 10.12 16.28 5.83
CA SER A 214 9.48 15.00 5.57
C SER A 214 8.93 14.88 4.14
N PHE A 215 8.53 15.98 3.50
CA PHE A 215 8.00 15.99 2.12
C PHE A 215 9.00 15.53 1.06
N PRO A 216 10.16 16.20 0.87
CA PRO A 216 11.15 15.74 -0.10
C PRO A 216 11.77 14.40 0.30
N LEU A 217 11.72 14.03 1.58
CA LEU A 217 12.16 12.72 2.05
C LEU A 217 11.14 11.60 1.78
N LEU A 218 9.86 11.89 1.49
CA LEU A 218 8.85 10.85 1.29
C LEU A 218 9.23 9.80 0.23
N PRO A 219 9.74 10.15 -0.96
CA PRO A 219 10.16 9.16 -1.94
C PRO A 219 11.27 8.25 -1.41
N LEU A 220 12.28 8.83 -0.75
CA LEU A 220 13.39 8.07 -0.17
C LEU A 220 12.92 7.15 0.96
N LEU A 221 12.05 7.66 1.85
CA LEU A 221 11.47 6.86 2.92
C LEU A 221 10.61 5.74 2.36
N THR A 222 9.80 6.01 1.33
CA THR A 222 8.95 5.00 0.69
C THR A 222 9.78 3.93 0.00
N LEU A 223 10.89 4.30 -0.66
CA LEU A 223 11.85 3.33 -1.18
C LEU A 223 12.34 2.40 -0.07
N ILE A 224 12.87 2.98 1.00
CA ILE A 224 13.56 2.22 2.06
C ILE A 224 12.58 1.37 2.86
N VAL A 225 11.45 1.93 3.29
CA VAL A 225 10.54 1.26 4.23
C VAL A 225 9.28 0.66 3.61
N VAL A 226 9.07 0.79 2.29
CA VAL A 226 7.94 0.16 1.57
C VAL A 226 8.44 -0.65 0.37
N ALA A 227 9.06 -0.01 -0.63
CA ALA A 227 9.39 -0.70 -1.88
C ALA A 227 10.44 -1.80 -1.69
N LEU A 228 11.55 -1.52 -1.01
CA LEU A 228 12.60 -2.50 -0.71
C LEU A 228 12.11 -3.71 0.10
N PRO A 229 11.38 -3.55 1.23
CA PRO A 229 10.86 -4.70 1.95
C PRO A 229 9.83 -5.49 1.11
N THR A 230 9.07 -4.83 0.23
CA THR A 230 8.17 -5.52 -0.70
C THR A 230 8.92 -6.38 -1.71
N LEU A 231 9.95 -5.83 -2.35
CA LEU A 231 10.81 -6.57 -3.25
C LEU A 231 11.50 -7.72 -2.52
N GLN A 232 11.99 -7.50 -1.30
CA GLN A 232 12.58 -8.56 -0.47
C GLN A 232 11.58 -9.69 -0.21
N ALA A 233 10.32 -9.39 0.15
CA ALA A 233 9.29 -10.40 0.34
C ALA A 233 9.08 -11.24 -0.93
N GLN A 234 8.91 -10.57 -2.07
CA GLN A 234 8.68 -11.20 -3.36
C GLN A 234 9.88 -12.06 -3.81
N THR A 235 11.10 -11.56 -3.70
CA THR A 235 12.32 -12.31 -4.02
C THR A 235 12.49 -13.53 -3.11
N ARG A 236 12.18 -13.41 -1.82
CA ARG A 236 12.22 -14.55 -0.89
C ARG A 236 11.19 -15.61 -1.25
N LEU A 237 9.98 -15.22 -1.63
CA LEU A 237 8.96 -16.15 -2.13
C LEU A 237 9.42 -16.86 -3.41
N LEU A 238 9.99 -16.12 -4.37
CA LEU A 238 10.56 -16.69 -5.60
C LEU A 238 11.70 -17.69 -5.32
N ALA A 239 12.53 -17.39 -4.32
CA ALA A 239 13.64 -18.25 -3.90
C ALA A 239 13.24 -19.37 -2.92
N GLY A 240 11.96 -19.47 -2.54
CA GLY A 240 11.48 -20.44 -1.55
C GLY A 240 12.01 -20.23 -0.12
N VAL A 241 12.54 -19.04 0.20
CA VAL A 241 13.11 -18.73 1.52
C VAL A 241 11.99 -18.26 2.46
N PRO A 242 11.63 -19.02 3.52
CA PRO A 242 10.49 -18.70 4.37
C PRO A 242 10.72 -17.41 5.18
N LEU A 243 9.62 -16.76 5.56
CA LEU A 243 9.61 -15.66 6.52
C LEU A 243 8.98 -16.13 7.84
N GLN A 244 9.67 -15.91 8.96
CA GLN A 244 9.10 -16.16 10.28
C GLN A 244 8.22 -14.99 10.71
N PHE A 245 7.02 -15.28 11.22
CA PHE A 245 6.17 -14.27 11.82
C PHE A 245 6.85 -13.67 13.07
N ARG A 246 6.80 -12.34 13.19
CA ARG A 246 7.32 -11.59 14.34
C ARG A 246 6.36 -10.47 14.69
N VAL A 247 5.93 -10.38 15.94
CA VAL A 247 5.03 -9.30 16.39
C VAL A 247 5.80 -7.98 16.48
N THR A 248 5.21 -6.88 16.01
CA THR A 248 5.79 -5.53 16.22
C THR A 248 5.77 -5.24 17.72
N LYS A 249 6.90 -4.86 18.30
CA LYS A 249 6.94 -4.36 19.68
C LYS A 249 6.04 -3.13 19.79
N LYS A 250 5.09 -3.16 20.73
CA LYS A 250 4.29 -1.99 21.11
C LYS A 250 5.02 -1.35 22.30
N LEU A 251 5.47 -0.12 22.14
CA LEU A 251 6.06 0.70 23.21
C LEU A 251 5.00 1.66 23.74
#